data_AF-A0A3B1IP67-F1
#
_entry.id   AF-A0A3B1IP67-F1
#
_cell.length_a   1.000
_cell.length_b   1.000
_cell.length_c   1.000
_cell.angle_alpha   90.00
_cell.angle_beta   90.00
_cell.angle_gamma   90.00
#
_symmetry.space_group_name_H-M   'P 1'
#
loop_
_entity.id
_entity.type
_entity.pdbx_description
1 polymer ?
#
loop_
_entity_poly.entity_id
_entity_poly.type
_entity_poly.pdbx_seq_one_letter_code
_entity_poly.pdbx_strand_id
1 'polypeptide(L)'
;MCIPSDTHTAESRRYRLAAVGLVLLCVLLLLTITLLCIRLNNLTGERNQLQASYTSMTADRDQLQTNYTNMTSWTESRDNCRQRGADLVIINSKEEQRDRKERVWIGLNKSEGVWKWVDGSELITGFWYSGEPSNYRDDCVITGYVSDTNKNWFQYSCSTPYFGICERSIFN
;
A
#
# COMPACT_ATOMS: atom_id res chain seq x y z
N MET A 1 -10.72 -71.67 -66.22
CA MET A 1 -10.75 -71.70 -64.75
C MET A 1 -10.05 -70.42 -64.29
N CYS A 2 -10.81 -69.37 -63.97
CA CYS A 2 -10.24 -68.09 -63.53
C CYS A 2 -10.10 -68.13 -62.01
N ILE A 3 -8.89 -67.97 -61.50
CA ILE A 3 -8.65 -67.79 -60.06
C ILE A 3 -9.03 -66.34 -59.73
N PRO A 4 -9.92 -66.08 -58.75
CA PRO A 4 -10.25 -64.71 -58.37
C PRO A 4 -9.05 -64.02 -57.72
N SER A 5 -8.80 -62.78 -58.11
CA SER A 5 -7.72 -61.94 -57.55
C SER A 5 -8.11 -61.41 -56.16
N ASP A 6 -7.42 -61.88 -55.11
CA ASP A 6 -7.52 -61.46 -53.70
C ASP A 6 -7.01 -60.03 -53.41
N THR A 7 -6.80 -59.23 -54.46
CA THR A 7 -6.22 -57.88 -54.35
C THR A 7 -7.20 -56.85 -53.75
N HIS A 8 -8.52 -57.00 -53.98
CA HIS A 8 -9.54 -56.05 -53.53
C HIS A 8 -9.81 -56.08 -52.01
N THR A 9 -9.71 -57.25 -51.36
CA THR A 9 -9.96 -57.44 -49.93
C THR A 9 -8.78 -56.95 -49.07
N ALA A 10 -7.55 -57.11 -49.56
CA ALA A 10 -6.34 -56.64 -48.88
C ALA A 10 -6.19 -55.10 -48.90
N GLU A 11 -6.49 -54.44 -50.02
CA GLU A 11 -6.47 -52.96 -50.10
C GLU A 11 -7.54 -52.33 -49.22
N SER A 12 -8.78 -52.83 -49.25
CA SER A 12 -9.86 -52.34 -48.38
C SER A 12 -9.48 -52.42 -46.88
N ARG A 13 -8.80 -53.49 -46.47
CA ARG A 13 -8.32 -53.67 -45.09
C ARG A 13 -7.21 -52.66 -44.74
N ARG A 14 -6.32 -52.33 -45.69
CA ARG A 14 -5.29 -51.28 -45.52
C ARG A 14 -5.91 -49.88 -45.40
N TYR A 15 -6.92 -49.55 -46.22
CA TYR A 15 -7.65 -48.28 -46.09
C TYR A 15 -8.38 -48.16 -44.76
N ARG A 16 -9.01 -49.25 -44.27
CA ARG A 16 -9.66 -49.26 -42.95
C ARG A 16 -8.66 -49.03 -41.81
N LEU A 17 -7.49 -49.68 -41.85
CA LEU A 17 -6.43 -49.48 -40.85
C LEU A 17 -5.86 -48.06 -40.89
N ALA A 18 -5.62 -47.51 -42.09
CA ALA A 18 -5.18 -46.12 -42.27
C ALA A 18 -6.21 -45.11 -41.75
N ALA A 19 -7.50 -45.36 -42.01
CA ALA A 19 -8.60 -44.52 -41.51
C ALA A 19 -8.70 -44.55 -39.97
N VAL A 20 -8.59 -45.73 -39.35
CA VAL A 20 -8.56 -45.84 -37.88
C VAL A 20 -7.36 -45.10 -37.29
N GLY A 21 -6.17 -45.24 -37.91
CA GLY A 21 -4.98 -44.50 -37.50
C GLY A 21 -5.15 -42.98 -37.56
N LEU A 22 -5.71 -42.47 -38.66
CA LEU A 22 -6.01 -41.04 -38.82
C LEU A 22 -7.02 -40.52 -37.79
N VAL A 23 -8.09 -41.28 -37.53
CA VAL A 23 -9.09 -40.90 -36.52
C VAL A 23 -8.47 -40.86 -35.12
N LEU A 24 -7.66 -41.86 -34.75
CA LEU A 24 -6.96 -41.87 -33.47
C LEU A 24 -6.00 -40.68 -33.33
N LEU A 25 -5.24 -40.36 -34.38
CA LEU A 25 -4.37 -39.18 -34.41
C LEU A 25 -5.18 -37.88 -34.22
N CYS A 26 -6.31 -37.72 -34.90
CA CYS A 26 -7.17 -36.56 -34.73
C CYS A 26 -7.71 -36.43 -33.30
N VAL A 27 -8.14 -37.54 -32.69
CA VAL A 27 -8.62 -37.54 -31.30
C VAL A 27 -7.51 -37.13 -30.33
N LEU A 28 -6.30 -37.68 -30.49
CA LEU A 28 -5.15 -37.32 -29.65
C LEU A 28 -4.78 -35.84 -29.78
N LEU A 29 -4.82 -35.30 -31.01
CA LEU A 29 -4.57 -33.88 -31.26
C LEU A 29 -5.65 -32.99 -30.64
N LEU A 30 -6.92 -33.38 -30.69
CA LEU A 30 -8.00 -32.61 -30.06
C LEU A 30 -7.88 -32.60 -28.53
N LEU A 31 -7.51 -33.73 -27.92
CA LEU A 31 -7.28 -33.80 -26.47
C LEU A 31 -6.10 -32.93 -26.04
N THR A 32 -4.99 -32.93 -26.79
CA THR A 32 -3.84 -32.09 -26.46
C THR A 32 -4.15 -30.60 -26.61
N ILE A 33 -4.86 -30.22 -27.68
CA ILE A 33 -5.29 -28.83 -27.91
C ILE A 33 -6.24 -28.37 -26.81
N THR A 34 -7.25 -29.17 -26.46
CA THR A 34 -8.21 -28.81 -25.40
C THR A 34 -7.54 -28.65 -24.03
N LEU A 35 -6.66 -29.59 -23.65
CA LEU A 35 -5.86 -29.47 -22.41
C LEU A 35 -4.96 -28.23 -22.42
N LEU A 36 -4.31 -27.94 -23.55
CA LEU A 36 -3.48 -26.75 -23.71
C LEU A 36 -4.31 -25.47 -23.58
N CYS A 37 -5.50 -25.41 -24.20
CA CYS A 37 -6.42 -24.28 -24.08
C CYS A 37 -6.86 -24.06 -22.62
N ILE A 38 -7.21 -25.13 -21.90
CA ILE A 38 -7.55 -25.03 -20.47
C ILE A 38 -6.37 -24.47 -19.67
N ARG A 39 -5.16 -24.98 -19.92
CA ARG A 39 -3.95 -24.51 -19.22
C ARG A 39 -3.65 -23.04 -19.53
N LEU A 40 -3.80 -22.60 -20.78
CA LEU A 40 -3.63 -21.21 -21.19
C LEU A 40 -4.67 -20.29 -20.54
N ASN A 41 -5.93 -20.72 -20.47
CA ASN A 41 -6.99 -19.96 -19.80
C ASN A 41 -6.69 -19.81 -18.31
N ASN A 42 -6.27 -20.89 -17.63
CA ASN A 42 -5.91 -20.84 -16.22
C ASN A 42 -4.72 -19.90 -15.97
N LEU A 43 -3.64 -20.02 -16.75
CA LEU A 43 -2.47 -19.14 -16.65
C LEU A 43 -2.81 -17.68 -16.95
N THR A 44 -3.73 -17.42 -17.89
CA THR A 44 -4.22 -16.07 -18.16
C THR A 44 -5.00 -15.52 -16.97
N GLY A 45 -5.81 -16.35 -16.32
CA GLY A 45 -6.50 -16.01 -15.08
C GLY A 45 -5.54 -15.64 -13.95
N GLU A 46 -4.54 -16.48 -13.68
CA GLU A 46 -3.50 -16.23 -12.67
C GLU A 46 -2.72 -14.95 -12.98
N ARG A 47 -2.31 -14.74 -14.23
CA ARG A 47 -1.64 -13.49 -14.65
C ARG A 47 -2.51 -12.27 -14.39
N ASN A 48 -3.79 -12.32 -14.74
CA ASN A 48 -4.70 -11.20 -14.55
C ASN A 48 -4.91 -10.87 -13.07
N GLN A 49 -5.02 -11.89 -12.21
CA GLN A 49 -5.09 -11.70 -10.76
C GLN A 49 -3.80 -11.09 -10.21
N LEU A 50 -2.64 -11.61 -10.62
CA LEU A 50 -1.35 -11.07 -10.20
C LEU A 50 -1.17 -9.62 -10.65
N GLN A 51 -1.58 -9.30 -11.87
CA GLN A 51 -1.54 -7.94 -12.41
C GLN A 51 -2.41 -7.00 -11.58
N ALA A 52 -3.63 -7.41 -11.21
CA ALA A 52 -4.52 -6.62 -10.38
C ALA A 52 -3.91 -6.36 -8.99
N SER A 53 -3.33 -7.38 -8.36
CA SER A 53 -2.63 -7.24 -7.08
C SER A 53 -1.43 -6.30 -7.19
N TYR A 54 -0.63 -6.41 -8.25
CA TYR A 54 0.53 -5.54 -8.49
C TYR A 54 0.12 -4.07 -8.68
N THR A 55 -0.95 -3.82 -9.46
CA THR A 55 -1.46 -2.46 -9.66
C THR A 55 -1.99 -1.87 -8.37
N SER A 56 -2.72 -2.63 -7.53
CA SER A 56 -3.16 -2.17 -6.21
C SER A 56 -1.97 -1.79 -5.33
N MET A 57 -0.96 -2.65 -5.23
CA MET A 57 0.22 -2.41 -4.41
C MET A 57 1.05 -1.21 -4.91
N THR A 58 1.06 -0.98 -6.23
CA THR A 58 1.70 0.20 -6.83
C THR A 58 0.97 1.48 -6.42
N ALA A 59 -0.36 1.48 -6.44
CA ALA A 59 -1.16 2.62 -6.01
C ALA A 59 -0.95 2.92 -4.51
N ASP A 60 -0.95 1.89 -3.66
CA ASP A 60 -0.68 2.03 -2.23
C ASP A 60 0.71 2.64 -1.99
N ARG A 61 1.73 2.16 -2.71
CA ARG A 61 3.09 2.71 -2.64
C ARG A 61 3.13 4.18 -3.05
N ASP A 62 2.47 4.56 -4.14
CA ASP A 62 2.50 5.93 -4.65
C ASP A 62 1.74 6.89 -3.71
N GLN A 63 0.67 6.42 -3.06
CA GLN A 63 0.00 7.14 -1.98
C GLN A 63 0.90 7.27 -0.75
N LEU A 64 1.61 6.20 -0.36
CA LEU A 64 2.55 6.23 0.75
C LEU A 64 3.65 7.28 0.54
N GLN A 65 4.23 7.29 -0.66
CA GLN A 65 5.23 8.26 -1.09
C GLN A 65 4.68 9.68 -0.97
N THR A 66 3.49 9.91 -1.51
CA THR A 66 2.85 11.24 -1.53
C THR A 66 2.68 11.81 -0.13
N ASN A 67 2.14 11.06 0.85
CA ASN A 67 1.95 11.62 2.18
C ASN A 67 3.27 11.76 2.97
N TYR A 68 4.37 11.10 2.54
CA TYR A 68 5.68 11.30 3.15
C TYR A 68 6.42 12.51 2.55
N THR A 69 6.18 12.82 1.27
CA THR A 69 6.86 13.91 0.56
C THR A 69 6.07 15.21 0.46
N ASN A 70 4.79 15.22 0.84
CA ASN A 70 3.97 16.42 0.78
C ASN A 70 3.75 17.04 2.16
N MET A 71 3.95 18.34 2.22
CA MET A 71 3.57 19.16 3.35
C MET A 71 2.06 19.42 3.32
N THR A 72 1.39 19.27 4.46
CA THR A 72 -0.07 19.36 4.56
C THR A 72 -0.47 20.15 5.81
N SER A 73 -1.76 20.48 5.92
CA SER A 73 -2.30 21.05 7.17
C SER A 73 -2.18 20.05 8.32
N TRP A 74 -2.27 20.51 9.56
CA TRP A 74 -2.20 19.63 10.74
C TRP A 74 -3.28 18.55 10.71
N THR A 75 -4.52 18.93 10.37
CA THR A 75 -5.66 17.99 10.28
C THR A 75 -5.43 16.94 9.20
N GLU A 76 -4.99 17.35 8.02
CA GLU A 76 -4.71 16.43 6.90
C GLU A 76 -3.52 15.52 7.22
N SER A 77 -2.47 16.03 7.87
CA SER A 77 -1.36 15.21 8.40
C SER A 77 -1.86 14.15 9.37
N ARG A 78 -2.76 14.51 10.29
CA ARG A 78 -3.38 13.59 11.25
C ARG A 78 -4.21 12.51 10.55
N ASP A 79 -5.05 12.91 9.60
CA ASP A 79 -5.88 11.98 8.84
C ASP A 79 -5.02 10.99 8.03
N ASN A 80 -3.91 11.47 7.45
CA ASN A 80 -2.93 10.64 6.76
C ASN A 80 -2.29 9.60 7.69
N CYS A 81 -2.00 9.95 8.95
CA CYS A 81 -1.51 9.00 9.95
C CYS A 81 -2.60 7.97 10.31
N ARG A 82 -3.84 8.41 10.50
CA ARG A 82 -4.98 7.56 10.89
C ARG A 82 -5.37 6.55 9.83
N GLN A 83 -5.32 6.93 8.56
CA GLN A 83 -5.51 6.00 7.44
C GLN A 83 -4.54 4.81 7.46
N ARG A 84 -3.42 4.92 8.19
CA ARG A 84 -2.36 3.91 8.30
C ARG A 84 -2.36 3.21 9.66
N GLY A 85 -3.39 3.40 10.47
CA GLY A 85 -3.48 2.83 11.82
C GLY A 85 -2.46 3.45 12.79
N ALA A 86 -2.10 4.72 12.58
CA ALA A 86 -1.23 5.52 13.45
C ALA A 86 -1.97 6.82 13.83
N ASP A 87 -1.34 7.69 14.62
CA ASP A 87 -1.77 9.08 14.79
C ASP A 87 -0.53 9.99 14.74
N LEU A 88 -0.67 11.31 14.82
CA LEU A 88 0.50 12.20 14.92
C LEU A 88 1.28 11.91 16.21
N VAL A 89 2.60 12.03 16.15
CA VAL A 89 3.51 11.65 17.24
C VAL A 89 3.22 12.36 18.56
N ILE A 90 3.22 11.61 19.67
CA ILE A 90 3.13 12.13 21.03
C ILE A 90 4.54 12.11 21.62
N ILE A 91 5.12 13.30 21.80
CA ILE A 91 6.47 13.40 22.37
C ILE A 91 6.37 13.41 23.89
N ASN A 92 6.64 12.26 24.51
CA ASN A 92 6.46 12.05 25.96
C ASN A 92 7.78 11.93 26.74
N SER A 93 8.92 11.97 26.05
CA SER A 93 10.25 11.85 26.67
C SER A 93 11.24 12.87 26.11
N LYS A 94 12.26 13.18 26.92
CA LYS A 94 13.33 14.09 26.51
C LYS A 94 14.22 13.45 25.45
N GLU A 95 14.40 12.14 25.54
CA GLU A 95 15.13 11.32 24.61
C GLU A 95 14.48 11.40 23.23
N GLU A 96 13.17 11.17 23.15
CA GLU A 96 12.42 11.31 21.90
C GLU A 96 12.51 12.73 21.35
N GLN A 97 12.30 13.75 22.19
CA GLN A 97 12.38 15.14 21.75
C GLN A 97 13.73 15.48 21.11
N ARG A 98 14.84 14.99 21.67
CA ARG A 98 16.20 15.28 21.18
C ARG A 98 16.49 14.70 19.81
N ASP A 99 15.81 13.61 19.47
CA ASP A 99 15.93 12.93 18.18
C ASP A 99 15.06 13.60 17.10
N ARG A 100 14.16 14.54 17.46
CA ARG A 100 13.35 15.34 16.53
C ARG A 100 13.99 16.70 16.24
N LYS A 101 14.65 16.82 15.09
CA LYS A 101 15.33 18.07 14.67
C LYS A 101 14.63 18.77 13.51
N GLU A 102 13.72 18.06 12.86
CA GLU A 102 12.99 18.49 11.68
C GLU A 102 11.82 19.39 12.05
N ARG A 103 11.51 20.34 11.17
CA ARG A 103 10.32 21.18 11.31
C ARG A 103 9.08 20.44 10.80
N VAL A 104 8.36 19.84 11.72
CA VAL A 104 7.21 18.97 11.44
C VAL A 104 6.07 19.19 12.40
N TRP A 105 4.85 18.84 11.99
CA TRP A 105 3.69 18.71 12.86
C TRP A 105 3.88 17.56 13.85
N ILE A 106 3.52 17.82 15.11
CA ILE A 106 3.38 16.83 16.18
C ILE A 106 1.92 16.70 16.60
N GLY A 107 1.60 15.68 17.38
CA GLY A 107 0.24 15.39 17.82
C GLY A 107 -0.34 16.32 18.89
N LEU A 108 0.29 17.47 19.14
CA LEU A 108 -0.17 18.43 20.13
C LEU A 108 -1.02 19.52 19.46
N ASN A 109 -2.23 19.72 19.97
CA ASN A 109 -3.10 20.81 19.53
C ASN A 109 -3.84 21.44 20.72
N LYS A 110 -4.35 22.65 20.53
CA LYS A 110 -5.19 23.35 21.49
C LYS A 110 -6.65 23.10 21.16
N SER A 111 -7.41 22.66 22.15
CA SER A 111 -8.85 22.45 22.06
C SER A 111 -9.50 22.97 23.33
N GLU A 112 -10.52 23.81 23.21
CA GLU A 112 -11.22 24.41 24.35
C GLU A 112 -10.30 25.19 25.30
N GLY A 113 -9.22 25.78 24.76
CA GLY A 113 -8.23 26.52 25.54
C GLY A 113 -7.15 25.66 26.21
N VAL A 114 -7.23 24.33 26.10
CA VAL A 114 -6.31 23.37 26.72
C VAL A 114 -5.45 22.67 25.67
N TRP A 115 -4.17 22.49 25.93
CA TRP A 115 -3.28 21.69 25.11
C TRP A 115 -3.54 20.21 25.33
N LYS A 116 -3.95 19.51 24.27
CA LYS A 116 -4.24 18.08 24.28
C LYS A 116 -3.43 17.37 23.20
N TRP A 117 -2.99 16.17 23.53
CA TRP A 117 -2.42 15.25 22.57
C TRP A 117 -3.52 14.59 21.73
N VAL A 118 -3.14 13.99 20.61
CA VAL A 118 -4.08 13.28 19.73
C VAL A 118 -4.78 12.07 20.37
N ASP A 119 -4.25 11.55 21.48
CA ASP A 119 -4.89 10.52 22.32
C ASP A 119 -5.90 11.08 23.34
N GLY A 120 -6.02 12.42 23.42
CA GLY A 120 -6.90 13.13 24.34
C GLY A 120 -6.27 13.47 25.69
N SER A 121 -5.05 13.03 25.99
CA SER A 121 -4.35 13.38 27.22
C SER A 121 -3.95 14.86 27.24
N GLU A 122 -3.99 15.49 28.40
CA GLU A 122 -3.56 16.88 28.56
C GLU A 122 -2.03 16.99 28.62
N LEU A 123 -1.50 18.11 28.10
CA LEU A 123 -0.09 18.40 28.19
C LEU A 123 0.33 18.72 29.63
N ILE A 124 1.22 17.91 30.21
CA ILE A 124 1.80 18.16 31.53
C ILE A 124 2.98 19.13 31.42
N THR A 125 3.94 18.83 30.54
CA THR A 125 5.12 19.67 30.29
C THR A 125 5.42 19.65 28.80
N GLY A 126 5.84 20.79 28.25
CA GLY A 126 6.20 20.90 26.84
C GLY A 126 7.65 21.35 26.62
N PHE A 127 8.17 21.08 25.44
CA PHE A 127 9.51 21.48 25.00
C PHE A 127 9.47 22.77 24.18
N TRP A 128 8.76 23.77 24.71
CA TRP A 128 8.50 25.05 24.07
C TRP A 128 9.78 25.86 23.81
N TYR A 129 9.82 26.49 22.64
CA TYR A 129 10.73 27.58 22.35
C TYR A 129 10.51 28.73 23.36
N SER A 130 11.56 29.48 23.66
CA SER A 130 11.49 30.55 24.66
C SER A 130 10.43 31.59 24.29
N GLY A 131 9.47 31.82 25.19
CA GLY A 131 8.35 32.74 24.96
C GLY A 131 7.07 32.08 24.46
N GLU A 132 7.11 30.77 24.18
CA GLU A 132 5.93 29.97 23.84
C GLU A 132 5.46 29.11 25.04
N PRO A 133 4.17 28.74 25.09
CA PRO A 133 3.11 29.15 24.16
C PRO A 133 2.64 30.60 24.41
N SER A 134 2.65 31.43 23.37
CA SER A 134 1.97 32.72 23.29
C SER A 134 0.44 32.61 23.36
N ASN A 135 -0.25 33.73 23.56
CA ASN A 135 -1.71 33.83 23.63
C ASN A 135 -2.40 34.03 22.25
N TYR A 136 -1.67 33.88 21.15
CA TYR A 136 -2.24 33.98 19.80
C TYR A 136 -3.13 32.77 19.48
N ARG A 137 -4.02 32.93 18.49
CA ARG A 137 -4.98 31.89 18.04
C ARG A 137 -4.32 30.86 17.11
N ASP A 138 -3.16 30.34 17.49
CA ASP A 138 -2.49 29.25 16.77
C ASP A 138 -2.63 27.97 17.59
N ASP A 139 -3.50 27.06 17.13
CA ASP A 139 -3.92 25.90 17.91
C ASP A 139 -3.12 24.62 17.59
N CYS A 140 -2.08 24.68 16.75
CA CYS A 140 -1.30 23.50 16.35
C CYS A 140 0.19 23.71 16.62
N VAL A 141 0.94 22.62 16.80
CA VAL A 141 2.34 22.70 17.23
C VAL A 141 3.28 22.02 16.24
N ILE A 142 4.34 22.73 15.87
CA ILE A 142 5.51 22.15 15.20
C ILE A 142 6.66 21.96 16.20
N THR A 143 7.49 20.96 15.97
CA THR A 143 8.83 20.84 16.58
C THR A 143 9.90 21.40 15.62
N GLY A 144 11.16 21.48 16.04
CA GLY A 144 12.28 21.89 15.17
C GLY A 144 12.21 23.34 14.68
N TYR A 145 11.55 24.24 15.44
CA TYR A 145 11.48 25.66 15.10
C TYR A 145 12.86 26.33 15.09
N VAL A 146 13.68 26.00 16.10
CA VAL A 146 15.08 26.41 16.28
C VAL A 146 16.00 25.20 16.49
N SER A 147 17.31 25.41 16.47
CA SER A 147 18.33 24.36 16.58
C SER A 147 18.47 23.74 17.98
N ASP A 148 17.90 24.35 19.04
CA ASP A 148 17.90 23.75 20.38
C ASP A 148 17.07 22.47 20.39
N THR A 149 17.70 21.33 20.65
CA THR A 149 17.04 20.02 20.63
C THR A 149 16.12 19.77 21.81
N ASN A 150 16.10 20.63 22.84
CA ASN A 150 15.25 20.47 24.03
C ASN A 150 14.17 21.54 24.14
N LYS A 151 14.20 22.60 23.32
CA LYS A 151 13.31 23.77 23.41
C LYS A 151 13.04 24.36 22.04
N ASN A 152 12.29 23.65 21.21
CA ASN A 152 12.03 24.04 19.82
C ASN A 152 10.59 23.86 19.37
N TRP A 153 9.65 23.65 20.29
CA TRP A 153 8.23 23.65 19.93
C TRP A 153 7.70 25.06 19.74
N PHE A 154 6.88 25.25 18.73
CA PHE A 154 6.31 26.54 18.40
C PHE A 154 4.86 26.38 17.95
N GLN A 155 3.99 27.26 18.42
CA GLN A 155 2.60 27.31 17.98
C GLN A 155 2.53 27.88 16.57
N TYR A 156 1.74 27.26 15.71
CA TYR A 156 1.61 27.69 14.32
C TYR A 156 0.19 27.48 13.82
N SER A 157 -0.21 28.28 12.83
CA SER A 157 -1.51 28.13 12.19
C SER A 157 -1.66 26.73 11.59
N CYS A 158 -2.71 26.02 12.01
CA CYS A 158 -3.01 24.64 11.63
C CYS A 158 -3.14 24.42 10.12
N SER A 159 -3.49 25.47 9.36
CA SER A 159 -3.63 25.39 7.89
C SER A 159 -2.30 25.48 7.14
N THR A 160 -1.19 25.73 7.84
CA THR A 160 0.12 25.86 7.21
C THR A 160 0.62 24.51 6.72
N PRO A 161 1.17 24.42 5.50
CA PRO A 161 1.76 23.18 5.02
C PRO A 161 3.08 22.89 5.78
N TYR A 162 3.08 21.82 6.57
CA TYR A 162 4.28 21.17 7.10
C TYR A 162 4.20 19.65 6.93
N PHE A 163 5.34 18.97 6.98
CA PHE A 163 5.36 17.51 7.10
C PHE A 163 4.81 17.10 8.47
N GLY A 164 4.11 15.97 8.55
CA GLY A 164 3.69 15.37 9.81
C GLY A 164 4.48 14.09 10.11
N ILE A 165 4.80 13.86 11.39
CA ILE A 165 5.37 12.59 11.84
C ILE A 165 4.28 11.76 12.50
N CYS A 166 4.08 10.54 11.99
CA CYS A 166 3.15 9.58 12.55
C CYS A 166 3.83 8.67 13.58
N GLU A 167 3.09 8.30 14.62
CA GLU A 167 3.45 7.31 15.60
C GLU A 167 2.33 6.27 15.71
N ARG A 168 2.72 5.00 15.76
CA ARG A 168 1.78 3.91 16.02
C ARG A 168 1.96 3.44 17.45
N SER A 169 0.92 3.61 18.27
CA SER A 169 0.90 3.05 19.63
C SER A 169 1.01 1.52 19.56
N ILE A 170 1.98 0.97 20.28
CA ILE A 170 2.19 -0.50 20.39
C ILE A 170 1.39 -1.07 21.58
N PHE A 171 0.85 -0.21 22.43
CA PHE A 171 0.05 -0.61 23.59
C PHE A 171 -1.42 -0.27 23.36
N ASN A 172 -2.27 -1.29 23.36
CA ASN A 172 -3.72 -1.23 23.27
C ASN A 172 -4.30 -2.05 24.41
#